data_AF-A0A0N4YXR5-F1
#
_entry.id   AF-A0A0N4YXR5-F1
#
_cell.length_a   1.000
_cell.length_b   1.000
_cell.length_c   1.000
_cell.angle_alpha   90.00
_cell.angle_beta   90.00
_cell.angle_gamma   90.00
#
_symmetry.space_group_name_H-M   'P 1'
#
loop_
_entity.id
_entity.type
_entity.pdbx_description
1 polymer ?
#
loop_
_entity_poly.entity_id
_entity_poly.type
_entity_poly.pdbx_seq_one_letter_code
_entity_poly.pdbx_strand_id
1 'polypeptide(L)'
;MYNDKNHFQERLATKAAEKVFSYRETKYRVGTAADMLGTATGGATDWIKKNTPTKYVYVLELPPDMSTWFAFQVKPHWLLPIGRETWMGIKVSLMFLLFTH
;
A
#
# COMPACT_ATOMS: atom_id res chain seq x y z
N MET A 1 -18.35 9.08 14.18
CA MET A 1 -17.94 9.67 12.88
C MET A 1 -16.54 9.23 12.41
N TYR A 2 -15.85 8.33 13.11
CA TYR A 2 -14.51 7.83 12.77
C TYR A 2 -14.51 6.59 11.84
N ASN A 3 -15.69 6.01 11.56
CA ASN A 3 -15.79 4.64 11.06
C ASN A 3 -16.15 4.48 9.57
N ASP A 4 -16.22 5.54 8.76
CA ASP A 4 -16.63 5.41 7.34
C ASP A 4 -15.47 5.67 6.35
N LYS A 5 -14.54 6.54 6.76
CA LYS A 5 -13.39 6.95 5.93
C LYS A 5 -12.33 5.86 5.81
N ASN A 6 -12.10 5.10 6.90
CA ASN A 6 -11.18 3.97 6.91
C ASN A 6 -11.69 2.86 5.99
N HIS A 7 -13.00 2.60 5.96
CA HIS A 7 -13.59 1.60 5.07
C HIS A 7 -13.42 1.92 3.59
N PHE A 8 -13.46 3.20 3.17
CA PHE A 8 -13.19 3.52 1.77
C PHE A 8 -11.70 3.36 1.42
N GLN A 9 -10.82 3.85 2.30
CA GLN A 9 -9.38 3.74 2.09
C GLN A 9 -8.92 2.27 2.02
N GLU A 10 -9.45 1.43 2.91
CA GLU A 10 -9.22 0.00 2.96
C GLU A 10 -9.76 -0.70 1.72
N ARG A 11 -11.02 -0.43 1.30
CA ARG A 11 -11.58 -0.98 0.06
C ARG A 11 -10.73 -0.66 -1.18
N LEU A 12 -10.20 0.56 -1.28
CA LEU A 12 -9.29 0.92 -2.36
C LEU A 12 -7.97 0.15 -2.28
N ALA A 13 -7.39 0.00 -1.09
CA ALA A 13 -6.19 -0.78 -0.89
C ALA A 13 -6.40 -2.27 -1.24
N THR A 14 -7.53 -2.86 -0.87
CA THR A 14 -7.90 -4.24 -1.24
C THR A 14 -7.97 -4.40 -2.75
N LYS A 15 -8.64 -3.50 -3.46
CA LYS A 15 -8.70 -3.54 -4.93
C LYS A 15 -7.32 -3.38 -5.58
N ALA A 16 -6.46 -2.52 -5.02
CA ALA A 16 -5.09 -2.37 -5.49
C ALA A 16 -4.29 -3.67 -5.28
N ALA A 17 -4.42 -4.32 -4.11
CA ALA A 17 -3.78 -5.60 -3.82
C ALA A 17 -4.29 -6.74 -4.73
N GLU A 18 -5.58 -6.82 -5.00
CA GLU A 18 -6.16 -7.76 -5.98
C GLU A 18 -5.59 -7.52 -7.38
N LYS A 19 -5.40 -6.26 -7.77
CA LYS A 19 -4.83 -5.94 -9.07
C LYS A 19 -3.36 -6.34 -9.17
N VAL A 20 -2.58 -6.14 -8.11
CA VAL A 20 -1.21 -6.63 -8.01
C VAL A 20 -1.17 -8.16 -8.13
N PHE A 21 -2.03 -8.85 -7.37
CA PHE A 21 -2.16 -10.30 -7.41
C PHE A 21 -2.49 -10.81 -8.82
N SER A 22 -3.39 -10.14 -9.55
CA SER A 22 -3.77 -10.55 -10.92
C SER A 22 -2.63 -10.54 -11.94
N TYR A 23 -1.51 -9.88 -11.66
CA TYR A 23 -0.38 -9.78 -12.59
C TYR A 23 0.68 -10.85 -12.41
N ARG A 24 1.07 -11.14 -11.17
CA ARG A 24 2.11 -12.14 -10.86
C ARG A 24 1.90 -12.90 -9.56
N GLU A 25 0.66 -12.94 -9.07
CA GLU A 25 0.26 -13.68 -7.87
C GLU A 25 0.95 -13.23 -6.58
N THR A 26 1.55 -12.04 -6.56
CA THR A 26 2.13 -11.47 -5.34
C THR A 26 1.01 -11.07 -4.39
N LYS A 27 1.06 -11.63 -3.18
CA LYS A 27 0.05 -11.43 -2.15
C LYS A 27 0.45 -10.28 -1.24
N TYR A 28 -0.28 -9.18 -1.32
CA TYR A 28 -0.17 -8.07 -0.37
C TYR A 28 -1.16 -8.26 0.77
N ARG A 29 -0.73 -7.92 1.99
CA ARG A 29 -1.62 -7.74 3.13
C ARG A 29 -2.16 -6.30 3.10
N VAL A 30 -3.41 -6.11 3.53
CA VAL A 30 -4.06 -4.79 3.66
C VAL A 30 -4.53 -4.61 5.10
N GLY A 31 -4.30 -3.43 5.67
CA GLY A 31 -4.53 -3.14 7.09
C GLY A 31 -3.87 -1.82 7.51
N THR A 32 -3.97 -1.49 8.80
CA THR A 32 -3.30 -0.29 9.32
C THR A 32 -1.80 -0.55 9.51
N ALA A 33 -0.99 0.51 9.51
CA ALA A 33 0.44 0.40 9.77
C ALA A 33 0.71 -0.25 11.16
N ALA A 34 -0.11 0.08 12.16
CA ALA A 34 0.00 -0.50 13.50
C ALA A 34 -0.26 -2.02 13.52
N ASP A 35 -1.25 -2.49 12.75
CA ASP A 35 -1.58 -3.93 12.65
C ASP A 35 -0.49 -4.73 11.93
N MET A 36 0.27 -4.07 11.05
CA MET A 36 1.24 -4.74 10.17
C MET A 36 2.67 -4.72 10.69
N LEU A 37 3.10 -3.57 11.23
CA LEU A 37 4.49 -3.31 11.59
C LEU A 37 4.68 -3.11 13.10
N GLY A 38 3.58 -3.20 13.87
CA GLY A 38 3.55 -2.81 15.27
C GLY A 38 3.28 -1.32 15.44
N THR A 39 2.89 -0.93 16.66
CA THR A 39 2.67 0.49 16.99
C THR A 39 3.99 1.26 16.90
N ALA A 40 4.14 2.05 15.86
CA ALA A 40 5.18 3.06 15.72
C ALA A 40 4.53 4.44 15.70
N THR A 41 5.12 5.41 16.39
CA THR A 41 4.65 6.80 16.40
C THR A 41 5.68 7.71 15.74
N GLY A 42 5.21 8.76 15.07
CA GLY A 42 6.08 9.77 14.45
C GLY A 42 6.57 9.41 13.05
N GLY A 43 5.95 8.41 12.42
CA GLY A 43 6.19 8.10 11.01
C GLY A 43 5.69 9.23 10.10
N ALA A 44 6.16 9.24 8.85
CA ALA A 44 5.73 10.23 7.85
C ALA A 44 4.20 10.27 7.68
N THR A 45 3.53 9.12 7.79
CA THR A 45 2.07 9.03 7.70
C THR A 45 1.35 9.76 8.83
N ASP A 46 1.86 9.66 10.05
CA ASP A 46 1.28 10.34 11.22
C ASP A 46 1.44 11.86 11.08
N TRP A 47 2.62 12.29 10.62
CA TRP A 47 2.88 13.69 10.37
C TRP A 47 1.97 14.26 9.28
N ILE A 48 1.80 13.56 8.15
CA ILE A 48 0.93 14.00 7.05
C ILE A 48 -0.52 14.08 7.52
N LYS A 49 -1.01 13.05 8.21
CA LYS A 49 -2.39 13.01 8.74
C LYS A 49 -2.65 14.11 9.78
N LYS A 50 -1.63 14.50 10.54
CA LYS A 50 -1.73 15.57 11.56
C LYS A 50 -1.66 16.97 10.97
N ASN A 51 -0.81 17.19 9.97
CA ASN A 51 -0.43 18.54 9.53
C ASN A 51 -1.02 18.95 8.17
N THR A 52 -1.74 18.07 7.48
CA THR A 52 -2.29 18.36 6.15
C THR A 52 -3.74 17.90 6.02
N PRO A 53 -4.54 18.47 5.10
CA PRO A 53 -5.89 17.99 4.82
C PRO A 53 -5.92 16.69 3.99
N THR A 54 -4.78 16.00 3.85
CA THR A 54 -4.65 14.82 2.98
C THR A 54 -5.53 13.68 3.46
N LYS A 55 -6.56 13.38 2.66
CA LYS A 55 -7.59 12.38 3.00
C LYS A 55 -7.03 10.96 2.99
N TYR A 56 -6.23 10.61 1.98
CA TYR A 56 -5.71 9.26 1.77
C TYR A 56 -4.20 9.23 1.88
N VAL A 57 -3.66 8.38 2.76
CA VAL A 57 -2.22 8.24 2.98
C VAL A 57 -1.92 6.75 3.10
N TYR A 58 -1.11 6.23 2.19
CA TYR A 58 -0.77 4.80 2.11
C TYR A 58 0.71 4.59 2.35
N VAL A 59 1.06 3.46 2.97
CA VAL A 59 2.43 2.93 3.03
C VAL A 59 2.45 1.68 2.16
N LEU A 60 3.48 1.53 1.34
CA LEU A 60 3.67 0.38 0.47
C LEU A 60 4.98 -0.31 0.87
N GLU A 61 4.88 -1.46 1.50
CA GLU A 61 6.01 -2.36 1.72
C GLU A 61 6.12 -3.30 0.51
N LEU A 62 7.23 -3.21 -0.23
CA LEU A 62 7.42 -3.96 -1.47
C LEU A 62 8.11 -5.32 -1.21
N PRO A 63 8.00 -6.29 -2.13
CA PRO A 63 8.71 -7.56 -2.03
C PRO A 63 10.24 -7.39 -1.94
N PRO A 64 10.91 -8.37 -1.30
CA PRO A 64 10.35 -9.56 -0.67
C PRO A 64 9.77 -9.24 0.71
N ASP A 65 9.06 -10.21 1.30
CA ASP A 65 8.65 -10.11 2.69
C ASP A 65 9.88 -9.98 3.61
N MET A 66 9.77 -9.18 4.68
CA MET A 66 10.84 -8.94 5.65
C MET A 66 11.35 -10.23 6.31
N SER A 67 10.51 -11.25 6.42
CA SER A 67 10.88 -12.60 6.92
C SER A 67 11.74 -13.41 5.96
N THR A 68 11.92 -12.95 4.72
CA THR A 68 12.72 -13.66 3.71
C THR A 68 14.21 -13.52 4.04
N TRP A 69 14.98 -14.60 3.91
CA TRP A 69 16.40 -14.65 4.30
C TRP A 69 17.30 -13.59 3.63
N PHE A 70 16.90 -13.10 2.46
CA PHE A 70 17.64 -12.05 1.74
C PHE A 70 17.06 -10.64 1.96
N ALA A 71 15.91 -10.49 2.63
CA ALA A 71 15.28 -9.20 2.98
C ALA A 71 15.48 -8.10 1.92
N PHE A 72 16.40 -7.16 2.15
CA PHE A 72 16.65 -6.01 1.27
C PHE A 72 17.49 -6.32 0.00
N GLN A 73 18.01 -7.53 -0.14
CA GLN A 73 18.92 -7.95 -1.22
C GLN A 73 18.17 -8.53 -2.42
N VAL A 74 17.22 -7.77 -2.96
CA VAL A 74 16.48 -8.13 -4.18
C VAL A 74 17.44 -8.27 -5.36
N LYS A 75 17.36 -9.38 -6.10
CA LYS A 75 18.15 -9.55 -7.33
C LYS A 75 17.70 -8.58 -8.42
N PRO A 76 18.62 -8.00 -9.22
CA PRO A 76 18.28 -6.98 -10.22
C PRO A 76 17.16 -7.35 -11.20
N HIS A 77 17.03 -8.63 -11.59
CA HIS A 77 15.98 -9.07 -12.50
C HIS A 77 14.56 -8.97 -11.91
N TRP A 78 14.41 -8.82 -10.59
CA TRP A 78 13.12 -8.62 -9.94
C TRP A 78 12.68 -7.15 -9.86
N LEU A 79 13.57 -6.19 -10.10
CA LEU A 79 13.27 -4.76 -9.98
C LEU A 79 12.15 -4.32 -10.92
N LEU A 80 12.25 -4.68 -12.21
CA LEU A 80 11.22 -4.33 -13.20
C LEU A 80 9.88 -5.05 -12.93
N PRO A 81 9.85 -6.36 -12.64
CA PRO A 81 8.62 -7.03 -12.20
C PRO A 81 7.95 -6.39 -10.98
N ILE A 82 8.73 -6.05 -9.94
CA ILE A 82 8.22 -5.36 -8.73
C ILE A 82 7.64 -3.99 -9.12
N GLY A 83 8.40 -3.16 -9.83
CA GLY A 83 7.93 -1.84 -10.24
C GLY A 83 6.65 -1.88 -11.07
N ARG A 84 6.54 -2.86 -12.00
CA ARG A 84 5.34 -3.02 -12.83
C ARG A 84 4.11 -3.40 -12.00
N GLU A 85 4.24 -4.35 -11.09
CA GLU A 85 3.09 -4.74 -10.26
C GLU A 85 2.66 -3.60 -9.33
N THR A 86 3.61 -2.90 -8.71
CA THR A 86 3.32 -1.77 -7.81
C THR A 86 2.59 -0.69 -8.57
N TRP A 87 3.03 -0.40 -9.81
CA TRP A 87 2.37 0.57 -10.67
C TRP A 87 0.92 0.20 -11.01
N MET A 88 0.61 -1.08 -11.19
CA MET A 88 -0.77 -1.50 -11.42
C MET A 88 -1.67 -1.27 -10.21
N GLY A 89 -1.18 -1.50 -8.99
CA GLY A 89 -1.89 -1.15 -7.76
C GLY A 89 -2.13 0.35 -7.65
N ILE A 90 -1.10 1.17 -7.89
CA ILE A 90 -1.19 2.64 -7.84
C ILE A 90 -2.24 3.17 -8.83
N LYS A 91 -2.27 2.64 -10.06
CA LYS A 91 -3.26 3.04 -11.07
C LYS A 91 -4.70 2.84 -10.61
N VAL A 92 -4.99 1.77 -9.87
CA VAL A 92 -6.34 1.53 -9.32
C VAL A 92 -6.72 2.66 -8.37
N SER A 93 -5.85 3.00 -7.42
CA SER A 93 -6.09 4.07 -6.45
C SER A 93 -6.29 5.43 -7.14
N LEU A 94 -5.46 5.75 -8.14
CA LEU A 94 -5.57 6.99 -8.92
C LEU A 94 -6.86 7.05 -9.74
N MET A 95 -7.20 5.96 -10.43
CA MET A 95 -8.41 5.89 -11.24
C MET A 95 -9.67 6.09 -10.38
N PHE A 96 -9.71 5.48 -9.20
CA PHE A 96 -10.82 5.71 -8.27
C PHE A 96 -10.90 7.16 -7.81
N LEU A 97 -9.78 7.82 -7.51
CA LEU A 97 -9.77 9.23 -7.10
C LEU A 97 -10.21 10.18 -8.21
N LEU A 98 -9.86 9.90 -9.46
CA LEU A 98 -10.18 10.76 -10.60
C LEU A 98 -11.63 10.65 -11.08
N PHE A 99 -12.30 9.51 -10.85
CA PHE A 99 -13.64 9.24 -11.38
C PHE A 99 -14.76 9.19 -10.33
N THR A 100 -14.47 9.50 -9.06
CA THR A 100 -15.49 9.51 -8.00
C THR A 100 -15.78 10.91 -7.42
N HIS A 101 -15.43 11.98 -8.13
CA HIS A 101 -15.70 13.37 -7.74
C HIS A 101 -16.45 14.10 -8.86
#